data_AF-A0A7X0EB24-F1
#
_entry.id   AF-A0A7X0EB24-F1
#
_cell.length_a   1.000
_cell.length_b   1.000
_cell.length_c   1.000
_cell.angle_alpha   90.00
_cell.angle_beta   90.00
_cell.angle_gamma   90.00
#
_symmetry.space_group_name_H-M   'P 1'
#
loop_
_entity.id
_entity.type
_entity.pdbx_description
1 polymer ?
#
loop_
_entity_poly.entity_id
_entity_poly.type
_entity_poly.pdbx_seq_one_letter_code
_entity_poly.pdbx_strand_id
1 'polypeptide(L)'
;MGLIGTLIGAAIGAVISIVAVRLTARTQRVQERAAKIARTQTARALVTAEIDHNLAALEGYLAQTDLENPVRDRSNLSGHEWIAVHATPNWSTIAWERALSDLLDGASSSEMLQVFSFYTNLKAYSLAIDLAVSYHTMRLEAKVDYALVQASYHIQEELARKIRQAGNPLRHEAAA
;
A
#
# COMPACT_ATOMS: atom_id res chain seq x y z
N MET A 1 -36.28 59.24 -23.62
CA MET A 1 -36.79 58.20 -22.70
C MET A 1 -36.07 56.85 -22.78
N GLY A 2 -35.18 56.58 -23.75
CA GLY A 2 -34.54 55.25 -23.92
C GLY A 2 -33.30 54.93 -23.07
N LEU A 3 -32.56 55.94 -22.58
CA LEU A 3 -31.26 55.75 -21.90
C LEU A 3 -31.37 55.34 -20.42
N ILE A 4 -32.45 55.74 -19.75
CA ILE A 4 -32.67 55.42 -18.32
C ILE A 4 -33.06 53.95 -18.16
N GLY A 5 -33.88 53.42 -19.08
CA GLY A 5 -34.25 52.01 -19.09
C GLY A 5 -33.08 51.07 -19.39
N THR A 6 -32.14 51.48 -20.23
CA THR A 6 -30.93 50.70 -20.54
C THR A 6 -29.94 50.68 -19.37
N LEU A 7 -29.77 51.80 -18.66
CA LEU A 7 -28.93 51.86 -17.46
C LEU A 7 -29.46 50.98 -16.32
N ILE A 8 -30.78 50.97 -16.09
CA ILE A 8 -31.40 50.13 -15.06
C ILE A 8 -31.33 48.65 -15.45
N GLY A 9 -31.60 48.32 -16.71
CA GLY A 9 -31.47 46.94 -17.21
C GLY A 9 -30.03 46.41 -17.12
N ALA A 10 -29.03 47.23 -17.45
CA ALA A 10 -27.62 46.88 -17.35
C ALA A 10 -27.17 46.71 -15.88
N ALA A 11 -27.63 47.58 -14.97
CA ALA A 11 -27.32 47.47 -13.55
C ALA A 11 -27.91 46.19 -12.93
N ILE A 12 -29.17 45.86 -13.24
CA ILE A 12 -29.82 44.63 -12.76
C ILE A 12 -29.13 43.40 -13.36
N GLY A 13 -28.80 43.41 -14.66
CA GLY A 13 -28.06 42.32 -15.31
C GLY A 13 -26.68 42.08 -14.71
N ALA A 14 -25.96 43.15 -14.34
CA ALA A 14 -24.65 43.07 -13.68
C ALA A 14 -24.75 42.46 -12.28
N VAL A 15 -25.75 42.85 -11.49
CA VAL A 15 -25.97 42.31 -10.13
C VAL A 15 -26.34 40.82 -10.19
N ILE A 16 -27.23 40.42 -11.09
CA ILE A 16 -27.62 39.01 -11.27
C ILE A 16 -26.42 38.17 -11.70
N SER A 17 -25.59 38.66 -12.64
CA SER A 17 -24.35 37.99 -13.05
C SER A 17 -23.35 37.81 -11.90
N ILE A 18 -23.13 38.82 -11.07
CA ILE A 18 -22.21 38.72 -9.92
C ILE A 18 -22.72 37.71 -8.89
N VAL A 19 -24.02 37.73 -8.60
CA VAL A 19 -24.64 36.78 -7.66
C VAL A 19 -24.56 35.35 -8.21
N ALA A 20 -24.86 35.15 -9.50
CA ALA A 20 -24.72 33.86 -10.17
C ALA A 20 -23.29 33.33 -10.11
N VAL A 21 -22.28 34.13 -10.49
CA VAL A 21 -20.86 33.73 -10.42
C VAL A 21 -20.43 33.39 -8.99
N ARG A 22 -20.87 34.14 -7.98
CA ARG A 22 -20.57 33.84 -6.58
C ARG A 22 -21.26 32.57 -6.08
N LEU A 23 -22.49 32.30 -6.51
CA LEU A 23 -23.18 31.04 -6.21
C LEU A 23 -22.49 29.87 -6.89
N THR A 24 -22.16 29.98 -8.19
CA THR A 24 -21.45 28.93 -8.94
C THR A 24 -20.06 28.66 -8.36
N ALA A 25 -19.33 29.69 -7.96
CA ALA A 25 -18.03 29.53 -7.30
C ALA A 25 -18.14 28.85 -5.93
N ARG A 26 -19.24 29.10 -5.18
CA ARG A 26 -19.50 28.41 -3.91
C ARG A 26 -19.88 26.95 -4.13
N THR A 27 -20.74 26.64 -5.10
CA THR A 27 -21.09 25.24 -5.43
C THR A 27 -19.91 24.47 -6.00
N GLN A 28 -19.07 25.09 -6.85
CA GLN A 28 -17.83 24.48 -7.33
C GLN A 28 -16.89 24.11 -6.19
N ARG A 29 -16.63 25.02 -5.24
CA ARG A 29 -15.79 24.72 -4.06
C ARG A 29 -16.34 23.58 -3.20
N VAL A 30 -17.67 23.50 -3.04
CA VAL A 30 -18.32 22.42 -2.29
C VAL A 30 -18.19 21.09 -3.06
N GLN A 31 -18.42 21.10 -4.37
CA GLN A 31 -18.25 19.92 -5.22
C GLN A 31 -16.79 19.44 -5.26
N GLU A 32 -15.82 20.35 -5.38
CA GLU A 32 -14.40 20.03 -5.35
C GLU A 32 -13.98 19.40 -4.03
N ARG A 33 -14.47 19.93 -2.89
CA ARG A 33 -14.23 19.33 -1.57
C ARG A 33 -14.84 17.93 -1.46
N ALA A 34 -16.08 17.76 -1.89
CA ALA A 34 -16.74 16.45 -1.88
C ALA A 34 -16.02 15.45 -2.79
N ALA A 35 -15.59 15.88 -3.98
CA ALA A 35 -14.81 15.06 -4.90
C ALA A 35 -13.45 14.69 -4.32
N LYS A 36 -12.76 15.62 -3.63
CA LYS A 36 -11.49 15.34 -2.95
C LYS A 36 -11.67 14.27 -1.86
N ILE A 37 -12.68 14.41 -1.00
CA ILE A 37 -12.99 13.43 0.05
C ILE A 37 -13.28 12.05 -0.57
N ALA A 38 -14.10 11.99 -1.62
CA ALA A 38 -14.42 10.75 -2.31
C ALA A 38 -13.18 10.08 -2.94
N ARG A 39 -12.27 10.87 -3.52
CA ARG A 39 -10.99 10.35 -4.05
C ARG A 39 -10.12 9.78 -2.94
N THR A 40 -9.92 10.51 -1.85
CA THR A 40 -9.16 10.01 -0.69
C THR A 40 -9.77 8.72 -0.10
N GLN A 41 -11.09 8.64 0.02
CA GLN A 41 -11.77 7.43 0.49
C GLN A 41 -11.58 6.25 -0.48
N THR A 42 -11.67 6.50 -1.78
CA THR A 42 -11.42 5.49 -2.82
C THR A 42 -9.97 5.01 -2.78
N ALA A 43 -9.03 5.96 -2.69
CA ALA A 43 -7.60 5.72 -2.53
C ALA A 43 -7.32 4.85 -1.30
N ARG A 44 -7.89 5.19 -0.14
CA ARG A 44 -7.76 4.39 1.08
C ARG A 44 -8.33 2.99 0.90
N ALA A 45 -9.51 2.84 0.30
CA ALA A 45 -10.11 1.54 0.08
C ALA A 45 -9.26 0.64 -0.84
N LEU A 46 -8.71 1.20 -1.92
CA LEU A 46 -7.83 0.48 -2.85
C LEU A 46 -6.55 0.03 -2.17
N VAL A 47 -5.88 0.91 -1.41
CA VAL A 47 -4.65 0.55 -0.69
C VAL A 47 -4.93 -0.43 0.44
N THR A 48 -6.07 -0.29 1.13
CA THR A 48 -6.49 -1.26 2.15
C THR A 48 -6.63 -2.67 1.55
N ALA A 49 -7.32 -2.79 0.41
CA ALA A 49 -7.50 -4.06 -0.28
C ALA A 49 -6.18 -4.63 -0.81
N GLU A 50 -5.27 -3.78 -1.30
CA GLU A 50 -3.93 -4.21 -1.73
C GLU A 50 -3.09 -4.74 -0.57
N ILE A 51 -3.12 -4.07 0.58
CA ILE A 51 -2.44 -4.53 1.80
C ILE A 51 -3.00 -5.88 2.26
N ASP A 52 -4.32 -6.04 2.27
CA ASP A 52 -4.98 -7.30 2.63
C ASP A 52 -4.59 -8.43 1.67
N HIS A 53 -4.55 -8.14 0.37
CA HIS A 53 -4.09 -9.09 -0.64
C HIS A 53 -2.64 -9.51 -0.41
N ASN A 54 -1.74 -8.56 -0.17
CA ASN A 54 -0.33 -8.87 0.10
C ASN A 54 -0.14 -9.65 1.41
N LEU A 55 -0.90 -9.35 2.46
CA LEU A 55 -0.90 -10.12 3.70
C LEU A 55 -1.36 -11.56 3.46
N ALA A 56 -2.45 -11.76 2.72
CA ALA A 56 -2.93 -13.10 2.37
C ALA A 56 -1.91 -13.87 1.51
N ALA A 57 -1.24 -13.19 0.56
CA ALA A 57 -0.18 -13.76 -0.24
C ALA A 57 1.03 -14.17 0.63
N LEU A 58 1.40 -13.35 1.63
CA LEU A 58 2.45 -13.68 2.60
C LEU A 58 2.08 -14.94 3.40
N GLU A 59 0.87 -15.01 3.97
CA GLU A 59 0.42 -16.21 4.70
C GLU A 59 0.42 -17.46 3.81
N GLY A 60 -0.03 -17.33 2.56
CA GLY A 60 0.00 -18.42 1.58
C GLY A 60 1.42 -18.88 1.23
N TYR A 61 2.39 -17.95 1.20
CA TYR A 61 3.80 -18.27 1.03
C TYR A 61 4.37 -18.96 2.27
N LEU A 62 4.13 -18.41 3.46
CA LEU A 62 4.62 -18.96 4.73
C LEU A 62 4.10 -20.37 5.00
N ALA A 63 2.84 -20.67 4.64
CA ALA A 63 2.27 -22.01 4.76
C ALA A 63 2.99 -23.05 3.89
N GLN A 64 3.67 -22.62 2.81
CA GLN A 64 4.45 -23.50 1.94
C GLN A 64 5.91 -23.65 2.42
N THR A 65 6.40 -22.66 3.17
CA THR A 65 7.78 -22.63 3.68
C THR A 65 7.93 -23.07 5.13
N ASP A 66 6.82 -23.36 5.82
CA ASP A 66 6.82 -23.81 7.21
C ASP A 66 7.70 -25.07 7.38
N LEU A 67 8.75 -24.91 8.18
CA LEU A 67 9.75 -25.94 8.46
C LEU A 67 9.21 -27.02 9.40
N GLU A 68 8.26 -26.67 10.26
CA GLU A 68 7.72 -27.52 11.32
C GLU A 68 6.47 -28.27 10.86
N ASN A 69 5.61 -27.64 10.04
CA ASN A 69 4.37 -28.25 9.53
C ASN A 69 4.26 -28.18 7.98
N PRO A 70 5.21 -28.76 7.24
CA PRO A 70 5.21 -28.65 5.80
C PRO A 70 4.00 -29.34 5.16
N VAL A 71 3.21 -28.60 4.37
CA VAL A 71 2.25 -29.14 3.40
C VAL A 71 3.04 -29.69 2.19
N ARG A 72 3.91 -30.67 2.44
CA ARG A 72 4.80 -31.24 1.42
C ARG A 72 4.04 -32.29 0.60
N ASP A 73 3.25 -31.82 -0.37
CA ASP A 73 2.50 -32.71 -1.25
C ASP A 73 3.32 -33.17 -2.48
N ARG A 74 4.46 -32.54 -2.81
CA ARG A 74 5.15 -32.82 -4.11
C ARG A 74 6.68 -32.79 -4.16
N SER A 75 7.40 -32.40 -3.11
CA SER A 75 8.87 -32.41 -3.11
C SER A 75 9.41 -32.77 -1.73
N ASN A 76 10.42 -33.64 -1.67
CA ASN A 76 11.10 -34.01 -0.42
C ASN A 76 11.98 -32.89 0.16
N LEU A 77 11.86 -31.66 -0.33
CA LEU A 77 12.69 -30.51 0.03
C LEU A 77 12.29 -29.97 1.40
N SER A 78 13.26 -29.65 2.26
CA SER A 78 13.04 -28.82 3.46
C SER A 78 12.49 -27.44 3.10
N GLY A 79 11.82 -26.75 4.02
CA GLY A 79 11.33 -25.37 3.76
C GLY A 79 12.46 -24.42 3.33
N HIS A 80 13.67 -24.61 3.89
CA HIS A 80 14.88 -23.89 3.47
C HIS A 80 15.30 -24.19 2.03
N GLU A 81 15.24 -25.46 1.61
CA GLU A 81 15.53 -25.87 0.23
C GLU A 81 14.39 -25.47 -0.72
N TRP A 82 13.14 -25.44 -0.25
CA TRP A 82 12.00 -24.96 -1.01
C TRP A 82 12.18 -23.49 -1.36
N ILE A 83 12.55 -22.65 -0.39
CA ILE A 83 12.85 -21.23 -0.60
C ILE A 83 13.98 -21.06 -1.63
N ALA A 84 15.02 -21.90 -1.58
CA ALA A 84 16.17 -21.82 -2.48
C ALA A 84 15.86 -22.12 -3.95
N VAL A 85 14.77 -22.84 -4.25
CA VAL A 85 14.45 -23.28 -5.62
C VAL A 85 13.16 -22.69 -6.19
N HIS A 86 12.40 -21.92 -5.40
CA HIS A 86 11.19 -21.25 -5.84
C HIS A 86 11.40 -19.74 -6.03
N ALA A 87 10.55 -19.12 -6.84
CA ALA A 87 10.64 -17.70 -7.10
C ALA A 87 10.37 -16.88 -5.83
N THR A 88 11.19 -15.87 -5.60
CA THR A 88 11.01 -14.86 -4.56
C THR A 88 9.62 -14.21 -4.71
N PRO A 89 8.85 -14.07 -3.63
CA PRO A 89 7.53 -13.47 -3.69
C PRO A 89 7.62 -12.01 -4.12
N ASN A 90 6.70 -11.62 -5.00
CA ASN A 90 6.51 -10.25 -5.47
C ASN A 90 5.19 -9.71 -4.93
N TRP A 91 5.20 -8.45 -4.50
CA TRP A 91 4.08 -7.80 -3.83
C TRP A 91 3.41 -6.81 -4.76
N SER A 92 2.08 -6.68 -4.67
CA SER A 92 1.38 -5.62 -5.40
C SER A 92 1.69 -4.27 -4.76
N THR A 93 2.06 -3.28 -5.58
CA THR A 93 2.27 -1.87 -5.18
C THR A 93 1.47 -0.90 -6.06
N ILE A 94 0.60 -1.43 -6.92
CA ILE A 94 -0.10 -0.67 -7.96
C ILE A 94 -1.07 0.33 -7.35
N ALA A 95 -1.90 -0.12 -6.40
CA ALA A 95 -2.86 0.76 -5.75
C ALA A 95 -2.13 1.82 -4.93
N TRP A 96 -1.11 1.40 -4.18
CA TRP A 96 -0.26 2.31 -3.41
C TRP A 96 0.37 3.41 -4.25
N GLU A 97 1.07 3.06 -5.33
CA GLU A 97 1.77 4.03 -6.19
C GLU A 97 0.80 5.01 -6.85
N ARG A 98 -0.37 4.53 -7.28
CA ARG A 98 -1.39 5.38 -7.91
C ARG A 98 -2.12 6.29 -6.92
N ALA A 99 -2.31 5.83 -5.70
CA ALA A 99 -3.10 6.51 -4.68
C ALA A 99 -2.26 7.39 -3.74
N LEU A 100 -0.93 7.34 -3.85
CA LEU A 100 0.01 8.03 -2.95
C LEU A 100 -0.32 9.51 -2.76
N SER A 101 -0.57 10.25 -3.85
CA SER A 101 -0.88 11.68 -3.77
C SER A 101 -2.20 11.95 -3.05
N ASP A 102 -3.23 11.15 -3.34
CA ASP A 102 -4.56 11.33 -2.74
C ASP A 102 -4.59 10.92 -1.26
N LEU A 103 -3.71 9.99 -0.86
CA LEU A 103 -3.50 9.60 0.53
C LEU A 103 -2.67 10.62 1.31
N LEU A 104 -1.57 11.13 0.74
CA LEU A 104 -0.77 12.20 1.39
C LEU A 104 -1.62 13.44 1.73
N ASP A 105 -2.63 13.71 0.91
CA ASP A 105 -3.53 14.84 1.07
C ASP A 105 -4.62 14.65 2.15
N GLY A 106 -4.85 13.42 2.61
CA GLY A 106 -6.01 13.10 3.45
C GLY A 106 -5.77 12.10 4.59
N ALA A 107 -4.63 11.42 4.63
CA ALA A 107 -4.21 10.54 5.72
C ALA A 107 -3.33 11.29 6.72
N SER A 108 -3.28 10.80 7.97
CA SER A 108 -2.36 11.35 8.97
C SER A 108 -0.91 10.98 8.65
N SER A 109 0.07 11.77 9.10
CA SER A 109 1.49 11.43 8.89
C SER A 109 1.88 10.09 9.54
N SER A 110 1.24 9.73 10.66
CA SER A 110 1.46 8.45 11.32
C SER A 110 0.95 7.28 10.48
N GLU A 111 -0.26 7.39 9.93
CA GLU A 111 -0.85 6.39 9.05
C GLU A 111 0.00 6.20 7.79
N MET A 112 0.43 7.30 7.16
CA MET A 112 1.32 7.23 6.00
C MET A 112 2.62 6.53 6.34
N LEU A 113 3.24 6.84 7.48
CA LEU A 113 4.47 6.18 7.93
C LEU A 113 4.27 4.67 8.14
N GLN A 114 3.12 4.26 8.66
CA GLN A 114 2.80 2.84 8.85
C GLN A 114 2.62 2.12 7.50
N VAL A 115 1.93 2.74 6.53
CA VAL A 115 1.79 2.20 5.17
C VAL A 115 3.16 2.10 4.48
N PHE A 116 3.98 3.15 4.55
CA PHE A 116 5.36 3.13 4.04
C PHE A 116 6.18 2.01 4.68
N SER A 117 6.09 1.86 6.01
CA SER A 117 6.79 0.81 6.74
C SER A 117 6.36 -0.58 6.28
N PHE A 118 5.05 -0.79 6.06
CA PHE A 118 4.50 -2.04 5.56
C PHE A 118 5.12 -2.44 4.22
N TYR A 119 5.04 -1.57 3.20
CA TYR A 119 5.63 -1.86 1.88
C TYR A 119 7.16 -1.99 1.92
N THR A 120 7.83 -1.23 2.80
CA THR A 120 9.28 -1.35 3.00
C THR A 120 9.65 -2.71 3.59
N ASN A 121 8.90 -3.18 4.60
CA ASN A 121 9.15 -4.48 5.20
C ASN A 121 8.87 -5.63 4.21
N LEU A 122 7.82 -5.53 3.38
CA LEU A 122 7.55 -6.49 2.31
C LEU A 122 8.73 -6.58 1.32
N LYS A 123 9.21 -5.43 0.83
CA LYS A 123 10.37 -5.38 -0.05
C LYS A 123 11.63 -5.96 0.61
N ALA A 124 11.87 -5.61 1.87
CA ALA A 124 12.98 -6.14 2.64
C ALA A 124 12.89 -7.66 2.81
N TYR A 125 11.68 -8.21 2.96
CA TYR A 125 11.46 -9.65 3.06
C TYR A 125 11.83 -10.38 1.76
N SER A 126 11.43 -9.87 0.59
CA SER A 126 11.86 -10.43 -0.70
C SER A 126 13.38 -10.40 -0.84
N LEU A 127 14.03 -9.29 -0.47
CA LEU A 127 15.50 -9.18 -0.50
C LEU A 127 16.18 -10.16 0.47
N ALA A 128 15.59 -10.39 1.64
CA ALA A 128 16.11 -11.36 2.60
C ALA A 128 15.98 -12.81 2.07
N ILE A 129 14.94 -13.11 1.31
CA ILE A 129 14.79 -14.38 0.57
C ILE A 129 15.90 -14.52 -0.46
N ASP A 130 16.09 -13.54 -1.34
CA ASP A 130 17.14 -13.57 -2.37
C ASP A 130 18.53 -13.79 -1.76
N LEU A 131 18.80 -13.11 -0.63
CA LEU A 131 20.05 -13.25 0.10
C LEU A 131 20.24 -14.67 0.63
N ALA A 132 19.21 -15.28 1.22
CA ALA A 132 19.31 -16.65 1.71
C ALA A 132 19.46 -17.67 0.58
N VAL A 133 18.81 -17.47 -0.58
CA VAL A 133 19.03 -18.32 -1.76
C VAL A 133 20.48 -18.25 -2.22
N SER A 134 21.03 -17.03 -2.30
CA SER A 134 22.41 -16.80 -2.68
C SER A 134 23.39 -17.47 -1.72
N TYR A 135 23.20 -17.26 -0.40
CA TYR A 135 24.07 -17.87 0.61
C TYR A 135 23.91 -19.38 0.73
N HIS A 136 22.70 -19.91 0.55
CA HIS A 136 22.47 -21.34 0.47
C HIS A 136 23.25 -21.95 -0.70
N THR A 137 23.22 -21.30 -1.87
CA THR A 137 23.99 -21.72 -3.05
C THR A 137 25.50 -21.68 -2.78
N MET A 138 26.01 -20.57 -2.24
CA MET A 138 27.42 -20.43 -1.88
C MET A 138 27.88 -21.47 -0.84
N ARG A 139 26.99 -21.88 0.07
CA ARG A 139 27.28 -22.93 1.05
C ARG A 139 27.46 -24.29 0.37
N LEU A 140 26.63 -24.62 -0.62
CA LEU A 140 26.79 -25.85 -1.42
C LEU A 140 28.15 -25.86 -2.14
N GLU A 141 28.68 -24.69 -2.50
CA GLU A 141 30.01 -24.51 -3.08
C GLU A 141 31.14 -24.39 -2.02
N ALA A 142 30.84 -24.59 -0.74
CA ALA A 142 31.75 -24.43 0.40
C ALA A 142 32.40 -23.03 0.52
N LYS A 143 31.75 -21.98 -0.01
CA LYS A 143 32.23 -20.58 0.00
C LYS A 143 31.81 -19.77 1.23
N VAL A 144 30.75 -20.20 1.93
CA VAL A 144 30.26 -19.56 3.16
C VAL A 144 29.93 -20.60 4.23
N ASP A 145 29.96 -20.18 5.49
CA ASP A 145 29.65 -21.06 6.61
C ASP A 145 28.13 -21.27 6.79
N TYR A 146 27.78 -22.28 7.58
CA TYR A 146 26.38 -22.56 7.89
C TYR A 146 25.73 -21.47 8.76
N ALA A 147 26.51 -20.79 9.59
CA ALA A 147 26.01 -19.76 10.51
C ALA A 147 25.44 -18.55 9.75
N LEU A 148 26.12 -18.11 8.69
CA LEU A 148 25.66 -17.02 7.82
C LEU A 148 24.35 -17.37 7.11
N VAL A 149 24.23 -18.62 6.64
CA VAL A 149 22.98 -19.12 6.04
C VAL A 149 21.85 -19.10 7.06
N GLN A 150 22.07 -19.59 8.28
CA GLN A 150 21.06 -19.57 9.35
C GLN A 150 20.64 -18.14 9.74
N ALA A 151 21.59 -17.21 9.83
CA ALA A 151 21.29 -15.81 10.10
C ALA A 151 20.37 -15.20 9.04
N SER A 152 20.53 -15.56 7.76
CA SER A 152 19.67 -15.07 6.68
C SER A 152 18.22 -15.55 6.79
N TYR A 153 17.99 -16.81 7.19
CA TYR A 153 16.65 -17.33 7.45
C TYR A 153 16.01 -16.66 8.67
N HIS A 154 16.77 -16.41 9.73
CA HIS A 154 16.25 -15.70 10.90
C HIS A 154 15.74 -14.29 10.57
N ILE A 155 16.47 -13.54 9.73
CA ILE A 155 16.03 -12.22 9.26
C ILE A 155 14.67 -12.30 8.54
N GLN A 156 14.46 -13.33 7.73
CA GLN A 156 13.18 -13.53 7.04
C GLN A 156 12.05 -13.80 8.04
N GLU A 157 12.27 -14.67 9.02
CA GLU A 157 11.28 -14.97 10.06
C GLU A 157 10.91 -13.72 10.87
N GLU A 158 11.90 -12.90 11.23
CA GLU A 158 11.66 -11.64 11.93
C GLU A 158 10.85 -10.65 11.10
N LEU A 159 11.19 -10.51 9.81
CA LEU A 159 10.45 -9.64 8.89
C LEU A 159 9.02 -10.13 8.69
N ALA A 160 8.81 -11.44 8.47
CA ALA A 160 7.48 -12.03 8.38
C ALA A 160 6.66 -11.79 9.64
N ARG A 161 7.25 -12.02 10.83
CA ARG A 161 6.62 -11.73 12.12
C ARG A 161 6.24 -10.24 12.24
N LYS A 162 7.15 -9.33 11.89
CA LYS A 162 6.92 -7.89 11.94
C LYS A 162 5.78 -7.46 11.02
N ILE A 163 5.71 -7.98 9.80
CA ILE A 163 4.64 -7.69 8.84
C ILE A 163 3.30 -8.18 9.37
N ARG A 164 3.23 -9.42 9.89
CA ARG A 164 2.01 -9.98 10.48
C ARG A 164 1.51 -9.19 11.68
N GLN A 165 2.42 -8.80 12.57
CA GLN A 165 2.08 -8.01 13.75
C GLN A 165 1.58 -6.61 13.39
N ALA A 166 2.13 -6.00 12.34
CA ALA A 166 1.65 -4.71 11.85
C ALA A 166 0.24 -4.80 11.23
N GLY A 167 -0.09 -5.93 10.60
CA GLY A 167 -1.40 -6.14 9.97
C GLY A 167 -1.68 -5.09 8.89
N ASN A 168 -2.96 -4.72 8.74
CA ASN A 168 -3.37 -3.66 7.82
C ASN A 168 -3.48 -2.32 8.56
N PRO A 169 -2.52 -1.39 8.37
CA PRO A 169 -2.48 -0.13 9.10
C PRO A 169 -3.67 0.79 8.80
N LEU A 170 -4.35 0.61 7.67
CA LEU A 170 -5.48 1.45 7.26
C LEU A 170 -6.82 1.02 7.88
N ARG A 171 -6.88 -0.15 8.55
CA ARG A 171 -8.12 -0.65 9.19
C ARG A 171 -8.37 -0.06 10.58
N HIS A 172 -7.35 0.49 11.24
CA HIS A 172 -7.47 0.95 12.63
C HIS A 172 -8.37 2.19 12.83
N GLU A 173 -8.74 2.90 11.77
CA GLU A 173 -9.63 4.06 11.83
C GLU A 173 -11.09 3.78 11.40
N ALA A 174 -11.43 2.58 10.95
CA ALA A 174 -12.79 2.26 10.50
C ALA A 174 -13.80 1.97 11.63
N ALA A 175 -13.37 2.10 12.90
CA ALA A 175 -14.15 1.71 14.08
C ALA A 175 -14.43 2.86 15.07
N ALA A 176 -14.30 4.13 14.66
CA ALA A 176 -14.60 5.30 15.49
C ALA A 176 -15.81 6.09 14.96
#